data_AF-A0A9P9UCJ3-F1
#
_entry.id   AF-A0A9P9UCJ3-F1
#
_cell.length_a   1.000
_cell.length_b   1.000
_cell.length_c   1.000
_cell.angle_alpha   90.00
_cell.angle_beta   90.00
_cell.angle_gamma   90.00
#
_symmetry.space_group_name_H-M   'P 1'
#
loop_
_entity.id
_entity.type
_entity.pdbx_description
1 polymer ?
#
loop_
_entity_poly.entity_id
_entity_poly.type
_entity_poly.pdbx_seq_one_letter_code
_entity_poly.pdbx_strand_id
1 'polypeptide(L)'
;MKLTLPLIALLGAHLVSAHYIFQQFGVNSQKFPVYQNLRKNTNNNSPVTALSSPDLRCNVGGASGASTTTVNVKAGDSFTFYTDQAVYHQGPISLYMSKAPSGAVADYDGSGDWFKIYDWGPTFGGSGASWPLRSDYTFKIPTCIKNGEYLLRIQSLAIHNPGSTPQFYISCAQVNVTGGSGSKEPGPLVKIPGAFKATDPGYTANIYNNFKSYIIPGPSVFTC
;
A
#
# COMPACT_ATOMS: atom_id res chain seq x y z
N MET A 1 -1.43 10.90 64.90
CA MET A 1 -1.98 11.18 63.55
C MET A 1 -1.29 10.27 62.56
N LYS A 2 -1.99 9.28 61.98
CA LYS A 2 -1.47 8.44 60.90
C LYS A 2 -1.93 9.05 59.57
N LEU A 3 -1.01 9.67 58.83
CA LEU A 3 -1.28 10.15 57.47
C LEU A 3 -1.26 8.94 56.52
N THR A 4 -2.37 8.69 55.85
CA THR A 4 -2.46 7.73 54.74
C THR A 4 -2.55 8.54 53.44
N LEU A 5 -1.53 8.42 52.58
CA LEU A 5 -1.56 8.97 51.22
C LEU A 5 -2.31 7.98 50.30
N PRO A 6 -3.23 8.44 49.43
CA PRO A 6 -3.83 7.57 48.44
C PRO A 6 -2.84 7.36 47.28
N LEU A 7 -2.61 6.09 46.94
CA LEU A 7 -1.88 5.69 45.74
C LEU A 7 -2.82 5.87 44.54
N ILE A 8 -2.61 6.91 43.74
CA ILE A 8 -3.33 7.10 42.47
C ILE A 8 -2.71 6.15 41.45
N ALA A 9 -3.40 5.04 41.17
CA ALA A 9 -3.08 4.17 40.06
C ALA A 9 -3.51 4.83 38.74
N LEU A 10 -2.54 5.35 37.99
CA LEU A 10 -2.76 5.87 36.64
C LEU A 10 -2.97 4.66 35.70
N LEU A 11 -4.23 4.31 35.39
CA LEU A 11 -4.52 3.40 34.29
C LEU A 11 -4.21 4.12 32.98
N GLY A 12 -3.04 3.83 32.40
CA GLY A 12 -2.73 4.22 31.02
C GLY A 12 -3.67 3.51 30.07
N ALA A 13 -4.58 4.26 29.43
CA ALA A 13 -5.39 3.74 28.34
C ALA A 13 -4.46 3.44 27.14
N HIS A 14 -4.11 2.17 26.96
CA HIS A 14 -3.50 1.72 25.72
C HIS A 14 -4.55 1.88 24.61
N LEU A 15 -4.36 2.89 23.75
CA LEU A 15 -5.08 2.99 22.49
C LEU A 15 -4.62 1.82 21.61
N VAL A 16 -5.27 0.67 21.73
CA VAL A 16 -5.11 -0.42 20.79
C VAL A 16 -5.74 0.04 19.49
N SER A 17 -4.92 0.55 18.56
CA SER A 17 -5.39 0.91 17.22
C SER A 17 -5.75 -0.37 16.48
N ALA A 18 -7.04 -0.55 16.20
CA ALA A 18 -7.54 -1.72 15.49
C ALA A 18 -7.22 -1.72 13.98
N HIS A 19 -6.43 -0.76 13.47
CA HIS A 19 -6.12 -0.60 12.04
C HIS A 19 -4.78 0.11 11.84
N TYR A 20 -4.16 -0.01 10.66
CA TYR A 20 -2.85 0.57 10.33
C TYR A 20 -2.92 1.48 9.09
N ILE A 21 -1.98 2.42 8.98
CA ILE A 21 -1.85 3.36 7.86
C ILE A 21 -0.40 3.38 7.37
N PHE A 22 -0.21 3.29 6.05
CA PHE A 22 1.09 3.58 5.43
C PHE A 22 1.29 5.10 5.38
N GLN A 23 1.94 5.67 6.37
CA GLN A 23 1.97 7.12 6.59
C GLN A 23 3.33 7.77 6.31
N GLN A 24 4.38 6.98 6.05
CA GLN A 24 5.73 7.47 5.80
C GLN A 24 6.38 6.77 4.61
N PHE A 25 7.26 7.49 3.93
CA PHE A 25 8.02 7.00 2.79
C PHE A 25 9.52 7.14 3.07
N GLY A 26 10.34 6.37 2.36
CA GLY A 26 11.78 6.49 2.39
C GLY A 26 12.39 6.09 1.05
N VAL A 27 13.57 6.63 0.77
CA VAL A 27 14.38 6.33 -0.41
C VAL A 27 15.81 6.05 0.06
N ASN A 28 16.36 4.91 -0.35
CA ASN A 28 17.63 4.39 0.12
C ASN A 28 17.71 4.40 1.66
N SER A 29 18.66 5.12 2.25
CA SER A 29 18.81 5.24 3.72
C SER A 29 17.98 6.36 4.34
N GLN A 30 17.32 7.20 3.54
CA GLN A 30 16.57 8.36 4.01
C GLN A 30 15.11 7.98 4.29
N LYS A 31 14.67 8.16 5.54
CA LYS A 31 13.25 8.10 5.93
C LYS A 31 12.68 9.51 6.05
N PHE A 32 11.57 9.78 5.37
CA PHE A 32 10.94 11.10 5.35
C PHE A 32 9.90 11.28 6.49
N PRO A 33 9.63 12.53 6.90
CA PRO A 33 8.49 12.90 7.73
C PRO A 33 7.15 12.31 7.26
N VAL A 34 6.25 12.12 8.21
CA VAL A 34 4.88 11.62 8.01
C VAL A 34 4.15 12.48 6.97
N TYR A 35 3.57 11.82 5.96
CA TYR A 35 2.86 12.39 4.81
C TYR A 35 3.63 13.42 3.97
N GLN A 36 4.95 13.54 4.07
CA GLN A 36 5.70 14.47 3.22
C GLN A 36 5.60 14.09 1.73
N ASN A 37 5.81 12.81 1.41
CA ASN A 37 5.80 12.29 0.05
C ASN A 37 4.61 11.39 -0.24
N LEU A 38 3.76 11.14 0.76
CA LEU A 38 2.54 10.35 0.63
C LEU A 38 1.33 11.26 0.67
N ARG A 39 0.37 11.02 -0.23
CA ARG A 39 -0.91 11.71 -0.19
C ARG A 39 -1.65 11.36 1.09
N LYS A 40 -1.92 12.38 1.91
CA LYS A 40 -2.56 12.22 3.21
C LYS A 40 -4.03 11.83 3.02
N ASN A 41 -4.40 10.69 3.58
CA ASN A 41 -5.78 10.24 3.62
C ASN A 41 -6.58 10.95 4.72
N THR A 42 -7.91 11.01 4.59
CA THR A 42 -8.81 11.73 5.51
C THR A 42 -9.76 10.82 6.29
N ASN A 43 -9.77 9.52 6.00
CA ASN A 43 -10.57 8.49 6.67
C ASN A 43 -9.86 7.87 7.89
N ASN A 44 -8.87 8.56 8.47
CA ASN A 44 -8.05 8.07 9.58
C ASN A 44 -7.42 6.70 9.25
N ASN A 45 -7.70 5.66 10.04
CA ASN A 45 -7.22 4.30 9.80
C ASN A 45 -8.32 3.38 9.24
N SER A 46 -9.46 3.92 8.82
CA SER A 46 -10.54 3.11 8.22
C SER A 46 -10.13 2.62 6.82
N PRO A 47 -10.51 1.40 6.43
CA PRO A 47 -10.21 0.88 5.11
C PRO A 47 -11.18 1.43 4.04
N VAL A 48 -10.77 1.36 2.78
CA VAL A 48 -11.68 1.44 1.63
C VAL A 48 -12.21 0.03 1.35
N THR A 49 -13.51 -0.14 1.09
CA THR A 49 -14.12 -1.47 0.88
C THR A 49 -14.91 -1.57 -0.43
N ALA A 50 -15.36 -0.45 -0.99
CA ALA A 50 -16.15 -0.44 -2.22
C ALA A 50 -15.28 -0.59 -3.47
N LEU A 51 -15.46 -1.69 -4.21
CA LEU A 51 -14.72 -2.01 -5.45
C LEU A 51 -14.88 -0.97 -6.58
N SER A 52 -15.97 -0.22 -6.57
CA SER A 52 -16.24 0.85 -7.53
C SER A 52 -15.72 2.23 -7.10
N SER A 53 -15.22 2.37 -5.86
CA SER A 53 -14.80 3.68 -5.36
C SER A 53 -13.51 4.16 -6.04
N PRO A 54 -13.46 5.42 -6.52
CA PRO A 54 -12.22 6.08 -6.93
C PRO A 54 -11.16 6.11 -5.83
N ASP A 55 -11.56 6.06 -4.55
CA ASP A 55 -10.64 6.04 -3.41
C ASP A 55 -9.76 4.79 -3.38
N LEU A 56 -10.08 3.75 -4.15
CA LEU A 56 -9.17 2.61 -4.32
C LEU A 56 -7.83 2.97 -4.98
N ARG A 57 -7.73 4.12 -5.64
CA ARG A 57 -6.48 4.61 -6.23
C ARG A 57 -5.49 4.97 -5.13
N CYS A 58 -5.81 5.99 -4.33
CA CYS A 58 -4.88 6.61 -3.39
C CYS A 58 -5.49 6.88 -2.01
N ASN A 59 -6.54 6.14 -1.63
CA ASN A 59 -7.32 6.30 -0.41
C ASN A 59 -8.20 7.57 -0.40
N VAL A 60 -9.10 7.65 0.58
CA VAL A 60 -10.04 8.78 0.75
C VAL A 60 -9.24 10.06 0.99
N GLY A 61 -9.51 11.09 0.18
CA GLY A 61 -8.76 12.36 0.21
C GLY A 61 -7.45 12.35 -0.60
N GLY A 62 -7.01 11.19 -1.11
CA GLY A 62 -5.78 11.06 -1.89
C GLY A 62 -5.91 11.35 -3.39
N ALA A 63 -7.05 11.89 -3.84
CA ALA A 63 -7.28 12.20 -5.25
C ALA A 63 -6.39 13.35 -5.75
N SER A 64 -6.07 14.33 -4.90
CA SER A 64 -5.16 15.44 -5.25
C SER A 64 -3.78 15.23 -4.65
N GLY A 65 -2.75 15.59 -5.41
CA GLY A 65 -1.36 15.57 -4.99
C GLY A 65 -0.78 16.94 -4.62
N ALA A 66 -1.57 18.01 -4.71
CA ALA A 66 -1.08 19.39 -4.64
C ALA A 66 -0.38 19.75 -3.31
N SER A 67 -0.75 19.10 -2.20
CA SER A 67 -0.13 19.30 -0.89
C SER A 67 0.98 18.30 -0.56
N THR A 68 1.33 17.42 -1.51
CA THR A 68 2.31 16.34 -1.32
C THR A 68 3.55 16.63 -2.15
N THR A 69 4.73 16.47 -1.58
CA THR A 69 5.99 16.72 -2.30
C THR A 69 6.39 15.52 -3.16
N THR A 70 6.82 15.77 -4.39
CA THR A 70 7.38 14.74 -5.28
C THR A 70 8.84 14.49 -4.94
N VAL A 71 9.21 13.25 -4.61
CA VAL A 71 10.61 12.88 -4.32
C VAL A 71 11.31 12.37 -5.58
N ASN A 72 12.53 12.84 -5.82
CA ASN A 72 13.37 12.34 -6.91
C ASN A 72 13.95 10.97 -6.55
N VAL A 73 13.85 10.03 -7.47
CA VAL A 73 14.43 8.68 -7.35
C VAL A 73 15.15 8.31 -8.65
N LYS A 74 16.17 7.48 -8.54
CA LYS A 74 16.78 6.81 -9.69
C LYS A 74 16.13 5.44 -9.87
N ALA A 75 16.02 5.00 -11.11
CA ALA A 75 15.66 3.63 -11.40
C ALA A 75 16.70 2.69 -10.75
N GLY A 76 16.23 1.68 -10.02
CA GLY A 76 17.05 0.80 -9.19
C GLY A 76 17.23 1.25 -7.73
N ASP A 77 16.90 2.49 -7.37
CA ASP A 77 16.88 2.92 -5.96
C ASP A 77 15.89 2.08 -5.16
N SER A 78 16.26 1.80 -3.91
CA SER A 78 15.33 1.22 -2.95
C SER A 78 14.37 2.29 -2.44
N PHE A 79 13.10 1.96 -2.31
CA PHE A 79 12.11 2.76 -1.59
C PHE A 79 11.43 1.93 -0.51
N THR A 80 10.92 2.59 0.51
CA THR A 80 10.23 1.94 1.63
C THR A 80 8.95 2.67 1.99
N PHE A 81 7.85 1.92 2.12
CA PHE A 81 6.66 2.41 2.83
C PHE A 81 6.73 1.96 4.28
N TYR A 82 6.48 2.88 5.21
CA TYR A 82 6.41 2.59 6.65
C TYR A 82 4.99 2.82 7.14
N THR A 83 4.55 1.94 8.04
CA THR A 83 3.26 2.05 8.71
C THR A 83 3.38 2.70 10.09
N ASP A 84 2.27 3.22 10.60
CA ASP A 84 2.13 3.72 11.97
C ASP A 84 2.27 2.61 13.04
N GLN A 85 1.90 1.39 12.67
CA GLN A 85 2.14 0.16 13.43
C GLN A 85 2.25 -1.03 12.48
N ALA A 86 2.78 -2.16 12.95
CA ALA A 86 2.90 -3.35 12.11
C ALA A 86 1.55 -3.72 11.48
N VAL A 87 1.56 -4.04 10.19
CA VAL A 87 0.43 -4.72 9.55
C VAL A 87 0.18 -6.01 10.33
N TYR A 88 -1.10 -6.34 10.57
CA TYR A 88 -1.45 -7.58 11.28
C TYR A 88 -2.70 -8.27 10.74
N HIS A 89 -3.51 -7.60 9.91
CA HIS A 89 -4.59 -8.29 9.20
C HIS A 89 -3.99 -9.12 8.06
N GLN A 90 -4.31 -10.41 8.03
CA GLN A 90 -3.84 -11.33 7.01
C GLN A 90 -4.37 -10.94 5.63
N GLY A 91 -3.46 -10.94 4.65
CA GLY A 91 -3.75 -10.57 3.27
C GLY A 91 -2.49 -10.12 2.53
N PRO A 92 -2.54 -10.03 1.19
CA PRO A 92 -1.37 -9.64 0.40
C PRO A 92 -1.10 -8.14 0.52
N ILE A 93 0.16 -7.78 0.35
CA ILE A 93 0.58 -6.40 0.06
C ILE A 93 1.01 -6.32 -1.40
N SER A 94 0.50 -5.35 -2.15
CA SER A 94 0.84 -5.15 -3.56
C SER A 94 1.38 -3.75 -3.80
N LEU A 95 2.36 -3.65 -4.69
CA LEU A 95 2.92 -2.38 -5.18
C LEU A 95 2.54 -2.15 -6.63
N TYR A 96 2.12 -0.93 -6.93
CA TYR A 96 1.77 -0.49 -8.28
C TYR A 96 2.44 0.82 -8.61
N MET A 97 2.66 1.07 -9.89
CA MET A 97 3.05 2.37 -10.40
C MET A 97 2.10 2.83 -11.51
N SER A 98 1.92 4.13 -11.62
CA SER A 98 1.17 4.76 -12.71
C SER A 98 1.84 6.06 -13.12
N LYS A 99 2.18 6.18 -14.40
CA LYS A 99 2.85 7.37 -14.93
C LYS A 99 1.86 8.51 -15.04
N ALA A 100 2.23 9.71 -14.58
CA ALA A 100 1.43 10.91 -14.77
C ALA A 100 1.34 11.25 -16.27
N PRO A 101 0.15 11.25 -16.90
CA PRO A 101 0.03 11.46 -18.35
C PRO A 101 0.43 12.87 -18.79
N SER A 102 0.13 13.88 -17.96
CA SER A 102 0.48 15.29 -18.19
C SER A 102 1.91 15.64 -17.77
N GLY A 103 2.65 14.69 -17.19
CA GLY A 103 4.00 14.89 -16.67
C GLY A 103 4.08 15.37 -15.21
N ALA A 104 3.03 15.99 -14.67
CA ALA A 104 2.96 16.42 -13.27
C ALA A 104 2.08 15.46 -12.45
N VAL A 105 2.68 14.74 -11.51
CA VAL A 105 1.96 13.81 -10.63
C VAL A 105 1.10 14.55 -9.60
N ALA A 106 1.42 15.79 -9.26
CA ALA A 106 0.64 16.61 -8.34
C ALA A 106 -0.81 16.83 -8.81
N ASP A 107 -1.00 16.95 -10.14
CA ASP A 107 -2.29 17.18 -10.80
C ASP A 107 -2.99 15.88 -11.23
N TYR A 108 -2.33 14.74 -11.05
CA TYR A 108 -2.81 13.45 -11.54
C TYR A 108 -3.58 12.67 -10.46
N ASP A 109 -4.86 12.38 -10.71
CA ASP A 109 -5.75 11.70 -9.76
C ASP A 109 -5.64 10.16 -9.76
N GLY A 110 -4.74 9.59 -10.56
CA GLY A 110 -4.59 8.14 -10.71
C GLY A 110 -5.59 7.47 -11.66
N SER A 111 -6.34 8.21 -12.47
CA SER A 111 -7.31 7.67 -13.45
C SER A 111 -6.68 6.98 -14.69
N GLY A 112 -5.38 7.13 -14.88
CA GLY A 112 -4.61 6.53 -15.95
C GLY A 112 -4.33 5.04 -15.70
N ASP A 113 -3.31 4.53 -16.38
CA ASP A 113 -2.99 3.11 -16.37
C ASP A 113 -2.05 2.76 -15.22
N TRP A 114 -2.37 1.68 -14.52
CA TRP A 114 -1.56 1.12 -13.45
C TRP A 114 -0.93 -0.19 -13.90
N PHE A 115 0.31 -0.42 -13.49
CA PHE A 115 0.98 -1.72 -13.58
C PHE A 115 1.46 -2.12 -12.19
N LYS A 116 1.39 -3.41 -11.88
CA LYS A 116 1.88 -3.98 -10.63
C LYS A 116 3.39 -4.23 -10.74
N ILE A 117 4.17 -3.85 -9.73
CA ILE A 117 5.63 -4.05 -9.72
C ILE A 117 6.08 -5.11 -8.73
N TYR A 118 5.25 -5.43 -7.74
CA TYR A 118 5.59 -6.44 -6.75
C TYR A 118 4.36 -6.89 -5.95
N ASP A 119 4.43 -8.12 -5.45
CA ASP A 119 3.47 -8.70 -4.52
C ASP A 119 4.22 -9.37 -3.36
N TRP A 120 3.80 -9.06 -2.13
CA TRP A 120 4.04 -9.89 -0.96
C TRP A 120 2.81 -10.75 -0.71
N GLY A 121 2.92 -12.04 -1.04
CA GLY A 121 1.90 -13.05 -0.78
C GLY A 121 2.20 -13.93 0.44
N PRO A 122 1.31 -14.90 0.73
CA PRO A 122 1.58 -15.90 1.74
C PRO A 122 2.62 -16.91 1.25
N THR A 123 3.38 -17.46 2.20
CA THR A 123 4.16 -18.69 1.98
C THR A 123 3.41 -19.86 2.60
N PHE A 124 3.47 -21.04 1.97
CA PHE A 124 2.79 -22.24 2.43
C PHE A 124 3.80 -23.23 2.99
N GLY A 125 3.58 -23.70 4.21
CA GLY A 125 4.43 -24.67 4.92
C GLY A 125 3.60 -25.65 5.76
N GLY A 126 4.29 -26.57 6.44
CA GLY A 126 3.71 -27.78 7.06
C GLY A 126 2.34 -27.63 7.76
N SER A 127 2.09 -26.54 8.48
CA SER A 127 0.83 -26.32 9.23
C SER A 127 -0.06 -25.17 8.71
N GLY A 128 0.29 -24.45 7.64
CA GLY A 128 -0.55 -23.36 7.15
C GLY A 128 0.14 -22.33 6.27
N ALA A 129 -0.52 -21.18 6.10
CA ALA A 129 0.01 -20.02 5.40
C ALA A 129 0.62 -19.01 6.37
N SER A 130 1.80 -18.48 6.03
CA SER A 130 2.43 -17.38 6.75
C SER A 130 2.50 -16.14 5.87
N TRP A 131 2.04 -15.01 6.38
CA TRP A 131 2.01 -13.73 5.69
C TRP A 131 3.17 -12.85 6.18
N PRO A 132 3.87 -12.13 5.29
CA PRO A 132 4.97 -11.24 5.66
C PRO A 132 4.44 -9.90 6.22
N LEU A 133 3.75 -9.95 7.36
CA LEU A 133 3.13 -8.79 8.00
C LEU A 133 4.21 -8.00 8.79
N ARG A 134 4.45 -6.76 8.38
CA ARG A 134 5.60 -5.92 8.82
C ARG A 134 5.19 -4.48 9.09
N SER A 135 6.10 -3.70 9.68
CA SER A 135 5.98 -2.24 9.83
C SER A 135 6.60 -1.44 8.67
N ASP A 136 7.30 -2.13 7.77
CA ASP A 136 8.00 -1.55 6.64
C ASP A 136 8.03 -2.51 5.45
N TYR A 137 7.90 -1.94 4.25
CA TYR A 137 7.86 -2.67 2.98
C TYR A 137 8.78 -2.01 1.97
N THR A 138 9.92 -2.64 1.71
CA THR A 138 10.97 -2.13 0.84
C THR A 138 11.01 -2.86 -0.50
N PHE A 139 11.07 -2.12 -1.59
CA PHE A 139 11.30 -2.65 -2.93
C PHE A 139 12.15 -1.68 -3.77
N LYS A 140 12.47 -2.03 -5.01
CA LYS A 140 13.27 -1.17 -5.90
C LYS A 140 12.42 -0.58 -7.02
N ILE A 141 12.75 0.65 -7.42
CA ILE A 141 12.19 1.24 -8.64
C ILE A 141 12.66 0.39 -9.84
N PRO A 142 11.76 -0.10 -10.72
CA PRO A 142 12.19 -0.91 -11.86
C PRO A 142 13.17 -0.15 -12.77
N THR A 143 14.22 -0.81 -13.25
CA THR A 143 15.30 -0.18 -14.04
C THR A 143 14.93 0.08 -15.51
N CYS A 144 13.91 -0.61 -16.01
CA CYS A 144 13.52 -0.64 -17.41
C CYS A 144 12.39 0.33 -17.80
N ILE A 145 11.75 0.98 -16.81
CA ILE A 145 10.68 1.95 -17.08
C ILE A 145 11.23 3.29 -17.58
N LYS A 146 10.38 4.09 -18.23
CA LYS A 146 10.72 5.44 -18.69
C LYS A 146 10.89 6.41 -17.53
N ASN A 147 11.70 7.44 -17.73
CA ASN A 147 11.80 8.57 -16.80
C ASN A 147 10.49 9.35 -16.70
N GLY A 148 10.33 10.11 -15.61
CA GLY A 148 9.27 11.08 -15.36
C GLY A 148 8.50 10.80 -14.07
N GLU A 149 7.40 11.51 -13.86
CA GLU A 149 6.66 11.42 -12.60
C GLU A 149 5.63 10.28 -12.58
N TYR A 150 5.54 9.61 -11.44
CA TYR A 150 4.68 8.47 -11.19
C TYR A 150 3.99 8.58 -9.82
N LEU A 151 2.76 8.09 -9.76
CA LEU A 151 2.21 7.59 -8.52
C LEU A 151 2.82 6.22 -8.24
N LEU A 152 3.34 6.03 -7.04
CA LEU A 152 3.79 4.75 -6.51
C LEU A 152 2.85 4.35 -5.37
N ARG A 153 2.08 3.29 -5.56
CA ARG A 153 0.96 2.91 -4.70
C ARG A 153 1.28 1.64 -3.94
N ILE A 154 1.09 1.64 -2.63
CA ILE A 154 1.03 0.44 -1.80
C ILE A 154 -0.42 0.14 -1.41
N GLN A 155 -0.75 -1.14 -1.36
CA GLN A 155 -2.05 -1.62 -0.89
C GLN A 155 -1.88 -2.87 -0.03
N SER A 156 -2.48 -2.87 1.16
CA SER A 156 -2.87 -4.09 1.87
C SER A 156 -4.29 -4.46 1.48
N LEU A 157 -4.53 -5.73 1.13
CA LEU A 157 -5.87 -6.30 0.98
C LEU A 157 -6.14 -7.26 2.14
N ALA A 158 -6.71 -6.76 3.23
CA ALA A 158 -7.00 -7.58 4.40
C ALA A 158 -8.23 -8.47 4.14
N ILE A 159 -8.02 -9.77 4.26
CA ILE A 159 -9.00 -10.86 4.05
C ILE A 159 -9.14 -11.75 5.31
N HIS A 160 -8.74 -11.22 6.46
CA HIS A 160 -8.72 -11.91 7.74
C HIS A 160 -10.09 -12.38 8.25
N ASN A 161 -11.20 -11.89 7.68
CA ASN A 161 -12.56 -12.28 8.02
C ASN A 161 -13.25 -12.90 6.79
N PRO A 162 -13.05 -14.21 6.51
CA PRO A 162 -13.73 -14.88 5.41
C PRO A 162 -15.26 -14.72 5.47
N GLY A 163 -15.88 -14.40 4.33
CA GLY A 163 -17.32 -14.14 4.22
C GLY A 163 -17.72 -12.67 4.42
N SER A 164 -16.83 -11.83 4.95
CA SER A 164 -17.00 -10.38 5.02
C SER A 164 -16.34 -9.68 3.83
N THR A 165 -16.75 -8.43 3.55
CA THR A 165 -16.11 -7.60 2.53
C THR A 165 -14.64 -7.34 2.90
N PRO A 166 -13.68 -7.65 1.99
CA PRO A 166 -12.27 -7.33 2.19
C PRO A 166 -12.00 -5.84 2.39
N GLN A 167 -10.89 -5.55 3.06
CA GLN A 167 -10.52 -4.20 3.49
C GLN A 167 -9.23 -3.75 2.80
N PHE A 168 -9.29 -2.62 2.09
CA PHE A 168 -8.14 -2.04 1.41
C PHE A 168 -7.52 -0.92 2.26
N TYR A 169 -6.24 -1.06 2.59
CA TYR A 169 -5.43 0.00 3.20
C TYR A 169 -4.42 0.48 2.18
N ILE A 170 -4.52 1.75 1.77
CA ILE A 170 -3.87 2.26 0.57
C ILE A 170 -3.12 3.55 0.91
N SER A 171 -1.96 3.73 0.31
CA SER A 171 -1.28 5.04 0.22
C SER A 171 -0.56 5.18 -1.12
N CYS A 172 -0.46 6.42 -1.59
CA CYS A 172 0.27 6.76 -2.82
C CYS A 172 1.40 7.74 -2.51
N ALA A 173 2.61 7.37 -2.92
CA ALA A 173 3.76 8.26 -2.98
C ALA A 173 3.81 9.00 -4.33
N GLN A 174 4.39 10.20 -4.32
CA GLN A 174 4.74 10.94 -5.53
C GLN A 174 6.23 10.83 -5.79
N VAL A 175 6.61 10.24 -6.91
CA VAL A 175 8.02 10.03 -7.28
C VAL A 175 8.33 10.57 -8.67
N ASN A 176 9.47 11.20 -8.83
CA ASN A 176 10.04 11.54 -10.15
C ASN A 176 11.20 10.59 -10.44
N VAL A 177 10.99 9.68 -11.39
CA VAL A 177 11.96 8.63 -11.76
C VAL A 177 12.93 9.16 -12.81
N THR A 178 14.21 8.99 -12.56
CA THR A 178 15.30 9.29 -13.51
C THR A 178 16.21 8.08 -13.72
N GLY A 179 17.01 8.07 -14.79
CA GLY A 179 17.96 6.98 -15.06
C GLY A 179 17.33 5.63 -15.44
N GLY A 180 16.03 5.58 -15.72
CA GLY A 180 15.39 4.41 -16.29
C GLY A 180 15.74 4.26 -17.76
N SER A 181 15.99 3.03 -18.22
CA SER A 181 16.37 2.79 -19.63
C SER A 181 15.22 2.99 -20.61
N GLY A 182 13.96 2.97 -20.14
CA GLY A 182 12.78 3.03 -21.01
C GLY A 182 12.67 1.88 -22.01
N SER A 183 13.40 0.79 -21.79
CA SER A 183 13.53 -0.34 -22.72
C SER A 183 12.30 -1.26 -22.74
N LYS A 184 11.41 -1.15 -21.75
CA LYS A 184 10.15 -1.91 -21.69
C LYS A 184 8.98 -1.00 -21.36
N GLU A 185 7.88 -1.19 -22.08
CA GLU A 185 6.59 -0.64 -21.69
C GLU A 185 5.99 -1.50 -20.57
N PRO A 186 5.54 -0.91 -19.45
CA PRO A 186 4.92 -1.66 -18.38
C PRO A 186 3.63 -2.37 -18.81
N GLY A 187 3.43 -3.59 -18.32
CA GLY A 187 2.20 -4.33 -18.55
C GLY A 187 2.15 -5.64 -17.76
N PRO A 188 0.96 -6.24 -17.60
CA PRO A 188 -0.34 -5.77 -18.11
C PRO A 188 -0.85 -4.53 -17.37
N LEU A 189 -1.54 -3.66 -18.11
CA LEU A 189 -2.10 -2.40 -17.59
C LEU A 189 -3.55 -2.58 -17.14
N VAL A 190 -3.92 -1.91 -16.04
CA VAL A 190 -5.29 -1.93 -15.48
C VAL A 190 -5.73 -0.54 -15.05
N LYS A 191 -7.04 -0.35 -14.92
CA LYS A 191 -7.65 0.80 -14.23
C LYS A 191 -7.94 0.46 -12.78
N ILE A 192 -7.77 1.42 -11.90
CA ILE A 192 -8.23 1.35 -10.51
C ILE A 192 -9.20 2.53 -10.32
N PRO A 193 -10.48 2.30 -9.95
CA PRO A 193 -11.17 1.02 -9.76
C PRO A 193 -11.32 0.21 -11.07
N GLY A 194 -11.58 -1.09 -10.93
CA GLY A 194 -11.76 -2.05 -12.05
C GLY A 194 -10.77 -3.21 -12.07
N ALA A 195 -9.58 -3.04 -11.50
CA ALA A 195 -8.54 -4.07 -11.42
C ALA A 195 -8.90 -5.25 -10.50
N PHE A 196 -9.82 -5.06 -9.56
CA PHE A 196 -10.22 -6.05 -8.57
C PHE A 196 -11.72 -6.33 -8.69
N LYS A 197 -12.10 -7.59 -8.61
CA LYS A 197 -13.49 -8.05 -8.76
C LYS A 197 -13.89 -8.89 -7.57
N ALA A 198 -15.18 -8.83 -7.22
CA ALA A 198 -15.75 -9.70 -6.20
C ALA A 198 -15.60 -11.19 -6.53
N THR A 199 -15.47 -11.52 -7.82
CA THR A 199 -15.27 -12.88 -8.33
C THR A 199 -13.80 -13.30 -8.40
N ASP A 200 -12.85 -12.43 -8.06
CA ASP A 200 -11.43 -12.83 -8.03
C ASP A 200 -11.25 -13.87 -6.92
N PRO A 201 -10.61 -15.03 -7.19
CA PRO A 201 -10.55 -16.14 -6.23
C PRO A 201 -9.82 -15.76 -4.93
N GLY A 202 -8.88 -14.82 -4.99
CA GLY A 202 -8.19 -14.30 -3.82
C GLY A 202 -8.92 -13.20 -3.06
N TYR A 203 -10.00 -12.64 -3.61
CA TYR A 203 -10.71 -11.53 -2.98
C TYR A 203 -11.48 -12.00 -1.75
N THR A 204 -12.28 -13.07 -1.86
CA THR A 204 -13.04 -13.66 -0.74
C THR A 204 -12.50 -15.01 -0.29
N ALA A 205 -11.19 -15.24 -0.41
CA ALA A 205 -10.59 -16.51 -0.02
C ALA A 205 -10.80 -16.82 1.47
N ASN A 206 -11.15 -18.07 1.79
CA ASN A 206 -11.19 -18.52 3.18
C ASN A 206 -9.79 -18.98 3.63
N ILE A 207 -9.07 -18.08 4.30
CA ILE A 207 -7.70 -18.33 4.74
C ILE A 207 -7.57 -19.33 5.91
N TYR A 208 -8.69 -19.73 6.52
CA TYR A 208 -8.72 -20.65 7.67
C TYR A 208 -9.24 -22.05 7.32
N ASN A 209 -9.66 -22.28 6.07
CA ASN A 209 -10.18 -23.57 5.63
C ASN A 209 -9.44 -24.09 4.40
N ASN A 210 -8.66 -25.16 4.58
CA ASN A 210 -7.86 -25.80 3.53
C ASN A 210 -7.05 -24.80 2.65
N PHE A 211 -6.49 -23.76 3.27
CA PHE A 211 -5.79 -22.70 2.57
C PHE A 211 -4.36 -23.14 2.20
N LYS A 212 -4.20 -23.66 0.98
CA LYS A 212 -2.94 -24.24 0.46
C LYS A 212 -2.34 -23.49 -0.73
N SER A 213 -3.11 -22.59 -1.32
CA SER A 213 -2.69 -21.74 -2.44
C SER A 213 -3.45 -20.43 -2.40
N TYR A 214 -2.87 -19.37 -2.96
CA TYR A 214 -3.53 -18.07 -3.02
C TYR A 214 -3.16 -17.36 -4.32
N ILE A 215 -4.18 -16.86 -5.03
CA ILE A 215 -4.00 -16.03 -6.22
C ILE A 215 -4.29 -14.60 -5.80
N ILE A 216 -3.25 -13.76 -5.79
CA ILE A 216 -3.38 -12.36 -5.40
C ILE A 216 -4.23 -11.62 -6.45
N PRO A 217 -5.31 -10.92 -6.06
CA PRO A 217 -6.13 -10.15 -7.00
C PRO A 217 -5.34 -9.07 -7.77
N GLY A 218 -5.87 -8.69 -8.93
CA GLY A 218 -5.25 -7.71 -9.83
C GLY A 218 -4.34 -8.33 -10.91
N PRO A 219 -3.63 -7.48 -11.68
CA PRO A 219 -2.77 -7.93 -12.79
C PRO A 219 -1.56 -8.73 -12.30
N SER A 220 -0.89 -9.42 -13.23
CA SER A 220 0.42 -10.01 -12.98
C SER A 220 1.49 -8.93 -12.73
N VAL A 221 2.56 -9.31 -12.03
CA VAL A 221 3.71 -8.42 -11.77
C VAL A 221 4.46 -8.14 -13.08
N PHE A 222 4.66 -6.87 -13.40
CA PHE A 222 5.56 -6.40 -14.44
C PHE A 222 7.01 -6.65 -14.04
N THR A 223 7.82 -7.10 -15.01
CA THR A 223 9.24 -7.39 -14.80
C THR A 223 10.11 -6.73 -15.86
N CYS A 224 11.18 -6.09 -15.38
CA CYS A 224 12.41 -5.99 -16.15
C CYS A 224 12.99 -7.40 -16.29
#